data_AF-A0A9E3QBT8-F1
#
_entry.id   AF-A0A9E3QBT8-F1
#
_cell.length_a   1.000
_cell.length_b   1.000
_cell.length_c   1.000
_cell.angle_alpha   90.00
_cell.angle_beta   90.00
_cell.angle_gamma   90.00
#
_symmetry.space_group_name_H-M   'P 1'
#
loop_
_entity.id
_entity.type
_entity.pdbx_description
1 polymer ?
#
loop_
_entity_poly.entity_id
_entity_poly.type
_entity_poly.pdbx_seq_one_letter_code
_entity_poly.pdbx_strand_id
1 'polypeptide(L)'
;MSTAHDIYNPPPAPIPWTPPPAEPLRWTAGDLTCLAALVLALAAASAWAWSFEPTLGASVTLGGLFVVLESWFSALTFLQRHPDARSGRFWLIYAAALVPWGLALGGATALMLALFAASDWAW
;
A
#
# COMPACT_ATOMS: atom_id res chain seq x y z
N MET A 1 -14.35 54.94 19.40
CA MET A 1 -13.79 54.44 20.68
C MET A 1 -13.27 53.04 20.42
N SER A 2 -11.96 52.87 20.23
CA SER A 2 -11.35 51.55 20.04
C SER A 2 -11.22 50.87 21.41
N THR A 3 -11.87 49.73 21.59
CA THR A 3 -11.69 48.87 22.77
C THR A 3 -10.24 48.40 22.80
N ALA A 4 -9.45 48.94 23.71
CA ALA A 4 -8.06 48.56 23.92
C ALA A 4 -8.00 47.07 24.28
N HIS A 5 -7.18 46.31 23.55
CA HIS A 5 -6.92 44.90 23.82
C HIS A 5 -6.28 44.77 25.20
N ASP A 6 -6.98 44.13 26.14
CA ASP A 6 -6.49 43.92 27.51
C ASP A 6 -5.34 42.90 27.50
N ILE A 7 -4.13 43.43 27.64
CA ILE A 7 -2.86 42.69 27.70
C ILE A 7 -2.76 41.73 28.89
N TYR A 8 -3.64 41.84 29.89
CA TYR A 8 -3.72 40.91 31.02
C TYR A 8 -4.72 39.76 30.80
N ASN A 9 -5.41 39.75 29.65
CA ASN A 9 -6.30 38.67 29.26
C ASN A 9 -5.69 37.92 28.07
N PRO A 10 -4.63 37.10 28.30
CA PRO A 10 -4.03 36.33 27.21
C PRO A 10 -5.10 35.41 26.59
N PRO A 11 -5.02 35.15 25.27
CA PRO A 11 -5.92 34.20 24.64
C PRO A 11 -5.85 32.85 25.39
N PRO A 12 -6.97 32.12 25.51
CA PRO A 12 -6.98 30.84 26.20
C PRO A 12 -5.85 29.97 25.65
N ALA A 13 -5.07 29.37 26.56
CA ALA A 13 -3.95 28.53 26.19
C ALA A 13 -4.41 27.49 25.15
N PRO A 14 -3.60 27.23 24.10
CA PRO A 14 -3.94 26.21 23.12
C PRO A 14 -4.29 24.92 23.84
N ILE A 15 -5.49 24.40 23.59
CA ILE A 15 -5.94 23.14 24.19
C ILE A 15 -4.85 22.10 23.86
N PRO A 16 -4.28 21.40 24.86
CA PRO A 16 -3.29 20.38 24.61
C PRO A 16 -3.87 19.38 23.61
N TRP A 17 -3.22 19.24 22.45
CA TRP A 17 -3.69 18.31 21.43
C TRP A 17 -3.63 16.90 21.99
N THR A 18 -4.79 16.27 22.13
CA THR A 18 -4.89 14.85 22.44
C THR A 18 -5.00 14.09 21.12
N PRO A 19 -4.08 13.14 20.82
CA PRO A 19 -4.24 12.29 19.65
C PRO A 19 -5.58 11.58 19.73
N PRO A 20 -6.35 11.54 18.62
CA PRO A 20 -7.54 10.70 18.57
C PRO A 20 -7.12 9.24 18.82
N PRO A 21 -7.96 8.47 19.55
CA PRO A 21 -7.66 7.06 19.83
C PRO A 21 -7.50 6.28 18.52
N ALA A 22 -6.58 5.31 18.52
CA ALA A 22 -6.38 4.43 17.37
C ALA A 22 -7.67 3.66 17.10
N GLU A 23 -8.29 3.91 15.95
CA GLU A 23 -9.49 3.18 15.55
C GLU A 23 -9.10 1.78 15.05
N PRO A 24 -9.68 0.70 15.60
CA PRO A 24 -9.36 -0.65 15.17
C PRO A 24 -9.78 -0.88 13.71
N LEU A 25 -8.88 -1.46 12.92
CA LEU A 25 -9.19 -1.87 11.54
C LEU A 25 -10.29 -2.93 11.53
N ARG A 26 -11.38 -2.65 10.83
CA ARG A 26 -12.50 -3.58 10.64
C ARG A 26 -12.42 -4.22 9.26
N TRP A 27 -12.43 -5.54 9.24
CA TRP A 27 -12.41 -6.35 8.02
C TRP A 27 -13.67 -7.21 7.91
N THR A 28 -14.02 -7.57 6.69
CA THR A 28 -15.13 -8.42 6.32
C THR A 28 -14.63 -9.70 5.65
N ALA A 29 -15.51 -10.67 5.45
CA ALA A 29 -15.18 -11.89 4.71
C ALA A 29 -14.65 -11.59 3.29
N GLY A 30 -15.17 -10.56 2.62
CA GLY A 30 -14.71 -10.13 1.29
C GLY A 30 -13.27 -9.61 1.30
N ASP A 31 -12.89 -8.87 2.34
CA ASP A 31 -11.52 -8.36 2.49
C ASP A 31 -10.52 -9.52 2.67
N LEU A 32 -10.92 -10.57 3.39
CA LEU A 32 -10.12 -11.77 3.60
C LEU A 32 -10.04 -12.66 2.35
N THR A 33 -11.12 -12.79 1.58
CA THR A 33 -11.07 -13.54 0.31
C THR A 33 -10.17 -12.85 -0.71
N CYS A 34 -10.18 -11.52 -0.74
CA CYS A 34 -9.25 -10.74 -1.55
C CYS A 34 -7.79 -10.99 -1.13
N LEU A 35 -7.50 -10.94 0.17
CA LEU A 35 -6.17 -11.24 0.70
C LEU A 35 -5.73 -12.66 0.33
N ALA A 36 -6.59 -13.65 0.52
CA ALA A 36 -6.30 -15.04 0.18
C ALA A 36 -6.00 -15.20 -1.32
N ALA A 37 -6.77 -14.54 -2.20
CA ALA A 37 -6.52 -14.55 -3.64
C ALA A 37 -5.16 -13.93 -4.01
N LEU A 38 -4.79 -12.80 -3.40
CA LEU A 38 -3.49 -12.16 -3.61
C LEU A 38 -2.33 -13.03 -3.10
N VAL A 39 -2.48 -13.66 -1.94
CA VAL A 39 -1.48 -14.58 -1.39
C VAL A 39 -1.33 -15.82 -2.25
N LEU A 40 -2.41 -16.37 -2.79
CA LEU A 40 -2.34 -17.51 -3.73
C LEU A 40 -1.64 -17.13 -5.03
N ALA A 41 -1.94 -15.95 -5.58
CA ALA A 41 -1.26 -15.44 -6.77
C ALA A 41 0.24 -15.25 -6.51
N LEU A 42 0.61 -14.69 -5.35
CA LEU A 42 2.00 -14.57 -4.91
C LEU A 42 2.68 -15.93 -4.76
N ALA A 43 2.01 -16.91 -4.15
CA ALA A 43 2.55 -18.26 -3.98
C ALA A 43 2.83 -18.92 -5.34
N ALA A 44 1.92 -18.77 -6.31
CA ALA A 44 2.12 -19.27 -7.67
C ALA A 44 3.29 -18.58 -8.38
N ALA A 45 3.38 -17.24 -8.30
CA ALA A 45 4.48 -16.48 -8.89
C ALA A 45 5.84 -16.81 -8.24
N SER A 46 5.86 -16.98 -6.91
CA SER A 46 7.04 -17.42 -6.18
C SER A 46 7.45 -18.83 -6.59
N ALA A 47 6.54 -19.80 -6.57
CA ALA A 47 6.83 -21.18 -6.96
C ALA A 47 7.38 -21.26 -8.40
N TRP A 48 6.85 -20.44 -9.31
CA TRP A 48 7.42 -20.27 -10.64
C TRP A 48 8.86 -19.77 -10.55
N ALA A 49 9.12 -18.66 -9.85
CA ALA A 49 10.46 -18.09 -9.72
C ALA A 49 11.49 -19.07 -9.10
N TRP A 50 11.07 -19.86 -8.11
CA TRP A 50 11.88 -20.92 -7.50
C TRP A 50 12.33 -21.99 -8.50
N SER A 51 11.58 -22.22 -9.58
CA SER A 51 11.98 -23.19 -10.63
C SER A 51 13.14 -22.71 -11.49
N PHE A 52 13.40 -21.39 -11.53
CA PHE A 52 14.53 -20.80 -12.25
C PHE A 52 15.72 -20.62 -11.32
N GLU A 53 15.51 -19.93 -10.19
CA GLU A 53 16.59 -19.61 -9.25
C GLU A 53 16.04 -19.45 -7.82
N PRO A 54 16.62 -20.13 -6.82
CA PRO A 54 16.18 -20.04 -5.43
C PRO A 54 16.22 -18.61 -4.86
N THR A 55 17.26 -17.85 -5.20
CA THR A 55 17.41 -16.46 -4.75
C THR A 55 16.28 -15.58 -5.28
N LEU A 56 15.93 -15.74 -6.56
CA LEU A 56 14.80 -15.05 -7.18
C LEU A 56 13.48 -15.45 -6.51
N GLY A 57 13.26 -16.74 -6.26
CA GLY A 57 12.09 -17.23 -5.53
C GLY A 57 11.96 -16.61 -4.13
N ALA A 58 13.06 -16.52 -3.39
CA ALA A 58 13.08 -15.87 -2.08
C ALA A 58 12.77 -14.37 -2.17
N SER A 59 13.37 -13.65 -3.13
CA SER A 59 13.11 -12.23 -3.37
C SER A 59 11.66 -11.95 -3.77
N VAL A 60 11.08 -12.76 -4.67
CA VAL A 60 9.67 -12.65 -5.07
C VAL A 60 8.75 -12.90 -3.88
N THR A 61 9.07 -13.89 -3.05
CA THR A 61 8.26 -14.19 -1.85
C THR A 61 8.26 -13.03 -0.87
N LEU A 62 9.44 -12.54 -0.47
CA LEU A 62 9.56 -11.48 0.53
C LEU A 62 9.04 -10.14 -0.01
N GLY A 63 9.50 -9.73 -1.19
CA GLY A 63 9.07 -8.48 -1.82
C GLY A 63 7.58 -8.48 -2.12
N GLY A 64 7.07 -9.58 -2.68
CA GLY A 64 5.65 -9.72 -2.97
C GLY A 64 4.78 -9.73 -1.72
N LEU A 65 5.25 -10.30 -0.60
CA LEU A 65 4.52 -10.27 0.67
C LEU A 65 4.34 -8.82 1.17
N PHE A 66 5.40 -8.01 1.11
CA PHE A 66 5.31 -6.58 1.47
C PHE A 66 4.31 -5.84 0.57
N VAL A 67 4.38 -6.05 -0.74
CA VAL A 67 3.45 -5.44 -1.70
C VAL A 67 2.00 -5.84 -1.41
N VAL A 68 1.74 -7.13 -1.18
CA VAL A 68 0.38 -7.62 -0.89
C VAL A 68 -0.15 -7.04 0.42
N LEU A 69 0.63 -7.07 1.49
CA LEU A 69 0.22 -6.55 2.79
C LEU A 69 -0.03 -5.04 2.73
N GLU A 70 0.88 -4.28 2.14
CA GLU A 70 0.75 -2.83 2.04
C GLU A 70 -0.44 -2.41 1.16
N SER A 71 -0.62 -3.09 0.02
CA SER A 71 -1.78 -2.86 -0.85
C SER A 71 -3.09 -3.19 -0.13
N TRP A 72 -3.11 -4.28 0.64
CA TRP A 72 -4.29 -4.71 1.39
C TRP A 72 -4.64 -3.75 2.53
N PHE A 73 -3.67 -3.31 3.33
CA PHE A 73 -3.87 -2.31 4.39
C PHE A 73 -4.30 -0.96 3.83
N SER A 74 -3.73 -0.54 2.70
CA SER A 74 -4.08 0.72 2.04
C SER A 74 -5.53 0.71 1.56
N ALA A 75 -5.94 -0.39 0.89
CA ALA A 75 -7.31 -0.57 0.45
C ALA A 75 -8.30 -0.65 1.61
N LEU A 76 -7.97 -1.38 2.69
CA LEU A 76 -8.80 -1.45 3.89
C LEU A 76 -8.98 -0.08 4.55
N THR A 77 -7.88 0.68 4.70
CA THR A 77 -7.91 2.01 5.29
C THR A 77 -8.80 2.94 4.47
N PHE A 78 -8.73 2.85 3.14
CA PHE A 78 -9.61 3.61 2.24
C PHE A 78 -11.08 3.21 2.40
N LEU A 79 -11.38 1.91 2.39
CA LEU A 79 -12.73 1.39 2.56
C LEU A 79 -13.34 1.73 3.93
N GLN A 80 -12.53 1.78 4.98
CA GLN A 80 -12.98 2.20 6.30
C GLN A 80 -13.38 3.68 6.34
N ARG A 81 -12.68 4.55 5.60
CA ARG A 81 -13.02 5.97 5.46
C ARG A 81 -14.18 6.23 4.49
N HIS A 82 -14.41 5.30 3.56
CA HIS A 82 -15.42 5.43 2.49
C HIS A 82 -16.30 4.17 2.39
N PRO A 83 -17.20 3.95 3.38
CA PRO A 83 -18.06 2.76 3.41
C PRO A 83 -18.97 2.64 2.19
N ASP A 84 -19.40 3.76 1.60
CA ASP A 84 -20.24 3.80 0.40
C ASP A 84 -19.53 3.24 -0.84
N ALA A 85 -18.19 3.23 -0.87
CA ALA A 85 -17.42 2.69 -1.98
C ALA A 85 -17.38 1.15 -1.99
N ARG A 86 -17.88 0.51 -0.93
CA ARG A 86 -17.85 -0.95 -0.75
C ARG A 86 -18.84 -1.67 -1.67
N SER A 87 -19.94 -1.01 -2.05
CA SER A 87 -20.95 -1.53 -2.97
C SER A 87 -20.52 -1.33 -4.43
N GLY A 88 -19.71 -2.27 -4.93
CA GLY A 88 -19.47 -2.46 -6.36
C GLY A 88 -18.09 -2.06 -6.88
N ARG A 89 -17.37 -1.15 -6.20
CA ARG A 89 -15.99 -0.76 -6.58
C ARG A 89 -14.89 -1.43 -5.75
N PHE A 90 -15.29 -2.39 -4.92
CA PHE A 90 -14.41 -3.16 -4.03
C PHE A 90 -13.13 -3.65 -4.73
N TRP A 91 -13.25 -4.42 -5.81
CA TRP A 91 -12.10 -4.98 -6.52
C TRP A 91 -11.21 -3.92 -7.18
N LEU A 92 -11.81 -2.83 -7.67
CA LEU A 92 -11.09 -1.71 -8.26
C LEU A 92 -10.20 -0.99 -7.25
N ILE A 93 -10.61 -0.91 -5.98
CA ILE A 93 -9.83 -0.26 -4.92
C ILE A 93 -8.59 -1.09 -4.58
N TYR A 94 -8.75 -2.40 -4.43
CA TYR A 94 -7.60 -3.30 -4.23
C TYR A 94 -6.65 -3.30 -5.43
N ALA A 95 -7.19 -3.30 -6.64
CA ALA A 95 -6.37 -3.18 -7.85
C ALA A 95 -5.64 -1.82 -7.88
N ALA A 96 -6.30 -0.72 -7.56
CA ALA A 96 -5.69 0.61 -7.52
C ALA A 96 -4.58 0.70 -6.48
N ALA A 97 -4.70 0.01 -5.35
CA ALA A 97 -3.64 -0.07 -4.34
C ALA A 97 -2.40 -0.84 -4.83
N LEU A 98 -2.56 -1.76 -5.78
CA LEU A 98 -1.46 -2.52 -6.41
C LEU A 98 -0.77 -1.76 -7.54
N VAL A 99 -1.45 -0.84 -8.21
CA VAL A 99 -0.92 -0.12 -9.39
C VAL A 99 0.43 0.57 -9.12
N PRO A 100 0.63 1.31 -8.01
CA PRO A 100 1.92 1.96 -7.74
C PRO A 100 3.07 0.96 -7.68
N TRP A 101 2.85 -0.20 -7.08
CA TRP A 101 3.84 -1.27 -6.98
C TRP A 101 4.15 -1.91 -8.32
N GLY A 102 3.11 -2.22 -9.11
CA GLY A 102 3.27 -2.77 -10.45
C GLY A 102 4.06 -1.83 -11.37
N LEU A 103 3.75 -0.54 -11.34
CA LEU A 103 4.46 0.46 -12.14
C LEU A 103 5.88 0.72 -11.65
N ALA A 104 6.08 0.87 -10.34
CA ALA A 104 7.40 1.18 -9.79
C ALA A 104 8.36 -0.02 -9.84
N LEU A 105 7.96 -1.17 -9.31
CA LEU A 105 8.80 -2.37 -9.29
C LEU A 105 8.94 -2.96 -10.70
N GLY A 106 7.84 -3.02 -11.46
CA GLY A 106 7.87 -3.49 -12.84
C GLY A 106 8.71 -2.57 -13.72
N GLY A 107 8.55 -1.25 -13.58
CA GLY A 107 9.36 -0.26 -14.29
C GLY A 107 10.84 -0.33 -13.94
N ALA A 108 11.18 -0.43 -12.64
CA ALA A 108 12.56 -0.60 -12.20
C ALA A 108 13.20 -1.89 -12.74
N THR A 109 12.46 -3.00 -12.70
CA THR A 109 12.92 -4.29 -13.22
C THR A 109 13.13 -4.23 -14.73
N ALA A 110 12.17 -3.69 -15.48
CA ALA A 110 12.27 -3.53 -16.92
C ALA A 110 13.45 -2.64 -17.32
N LEU A 111 13.68 -1.54 -16.58
CA LEU A 111 14.83 -0.67 -16.79
C LEU A 111 16.14 -1.41 -16.54
N MET A 112 16.23 -2.17 -15.44
CA MET A 112 17.43 -2.95 -15.12
C MET A 112 17.73 -4.00 -16.19
N LEU A 113 16.72 -4.73 -16.66
CA LEU A 113 16.86 -5.69 -17.76
C LEU A 113 17.27 -5.01 -19.07
N ALA A 114 16.71 -3.84 -19.37
CA ALA A 114 17.07 -3.07 -20.56
C ALA A 114 18.53 -2.60 -20.51
N LEU A 115 19.02 -2.19 -19.33
CA LEU A 115 20.42 -1.78 -19.14
C LEU A 115 21.38 -2.96 -19.30
N PHE A 116 21.05 -4.13 -18.75
CA PHE A 116 21.85 -5.34 -18.96
C PHE A 116 21.87 -5.75 -20.43
N ALA A 117 20.71 -5.77 -21.09
CA ALA A 117 20.65 -6.05 -22.52
C ALA A 117 21.49 -5.05 -23.33
N ALA A 118 21.37 -3.75 -23.07
CA ALA A 118 22.19 -2.75 -23.76
C ALA A 118 23.70 -2.93 -23.51
N SER A 119 24.08 -3.30 -22.29
CA SER A 119 25.47 -3.63 -21.95
C SER A 119 25.96 -4.83 -22.76
N ASP A 120 25.20 -5.92 -22.81
CA ASP A 120 25.59 -7.14 -23.53
C ASP A 120 25.73 -6.90 -25.04
N TRP A 121 24.96 -5.98 -25.61
CA TRP A 121 25.07 -5.59 -27.02
C TRP A 121 26.27 -4.67 -27.32
N ALA A 122 26.82 -4.00 -26.32
CA ALA A 122 27.94 -3.08 -26.48
C ALA A 122 29.32 -3.78 -26.47
N TRP A 123 29.36 -5.07 -26.15
CA TRP A 123 30.54 -5.94 -26.17
C TRP A 123 30.49 -6.93 -27.34
#